data_AF-A0A151I467-F1
#
_entry.id   AF-A0A151I467-F1
#
_cell.length_a   1.000
_cell.length_b   1.000
_cell.length_c   1.000
_cell.angle_alpha   90.00
_cell.angle_beta   90.00
_cell.angle_gamma   90.00
#
_symmetry.space_group_name_H-M   'P 1'
#
loop_
_entity.id
_entity.type
_entity.pdbx_description
1 polymer ?
#
loop_
_entity_poly.entity_id
_entity_poly.type
_entity_poly.pdbx_seq_one_letter_code
_entity_poly.pdbx_strand_id
1 'polypeptide(L)'
;MPVDQDWPSVWPGARTFHPASVPLPLRQGYQEKGVTPSKYANTELMKIPNFLHLTPPAIRRHCEALKQFCTEWPIGLETEEKCMKHFPVEIITSDYCYSSPTIRDPLARIVSLRIRMSSLHLDTHAKDKLLRLLGNKYNPDTDMITITADRCPTKKQNLEYVRYLLTAVYHESWRIESWEAEKSEADMEYYDWDTSPSRTHLVTLYKWPEPPTDYDYETIPHATEYKIAVSDLINNGEDQYSVNKYKEAVKNLLNLKCDNKG
;
A
#
# COMPACT_ATOMS: atom_id res chain seq x y z
N MET A 1 -33.15 47.07 -3.17
CA MET A 1 -32.31 46.34 -2.21
C MET A 1 -31.16 47.25 -1.82
N PRO A 2 -30.91 47.51 -0.52
CA PRO A 2 -29.76 48.26 -0.06
C PRO A 2 -28.45 47.60 -0.53
N VAL A 3 -27.42 48.40 -0.79
CA VAL A 3 -26.14 47.92 -1.33
C VAL A 3 -25.32 47.18 -0.27
N ASP A 4 -25.57 47.51 0.99
CA ASP A 4 -24.97 47.00 2.23
C ASP A 4 -25.80 45.88 2.89
N GLN A 5 -26.82 45.39 2.21
CA GLN A 5 -27.70 44.36 2.76
C GLN A 5 -26.99 43.02 3.03
N ASP A 6 -27.51 42.27 4.00
CA ASP A 6 -27.00 40.96 4.33
C ASP A 6 -27.44 39.88 3.33
N TRP A 7 -26.60 39.62 2.32
CA TRP A 7 -26.90 38.65 1.27
C TRP A 7 -27.19 37.22 1.77
N PRO A 8 -26.41 36.63 2.70
CA PRO A 8 -26.72 35.33 3.30
C PRO A 8 -28.15 35.20 3.86
N SER A 9 -28.71 36.28 4.42
CA SER A 9 -30.11 36.28 4.88
C SER A 9 -31.12 36.29 3.74
N VAL A 10 -30.79 36.91 2.61
CA VAL A 10 -31.62 36.92 1.39
C VAL A 10 -31.62 35.56 0.68
N TRP A 11 -30.50 34.84 0.73
CA TRP A 11 -30.29 33.57 0.03
C TRP A 11 -29.64 32.51 0.95
N PRO A 12 -30.38 31.97 1.93
CA PRO A 12 -29.80 31.13 2.99
C PRO A 12 -29.44 29.70 2.56
N GLY A 13 -30.04 29.19 1.48
CA GLY A 13 -29.86 27.80 1.06
C GLY A 13 -29.99 27.60 -0.44
N ALA A 14 -29.75 26.35 -0.87
CA ALA A 14 -29.87 25.97 -2.27
C ALA A 14 -31.32 26.13 -2.75
N ARG A 15 -31.52 26.95 -3.79
CA ARG A 15 -32.81 27.14 -4.46
C ARG A 15 -32.62 27.54 -5.91
N THR A 16 -33.64 27.33 -6.72
CA THR A 16 -33.68 27.76 -8.12
C THR A 16 -33.51 29.28 -8.21
N PHE A 17 -32.85 29.74 -9.28
CA PHE A 17 -32.67 31.16 -9.52
C PHE A 17 -34.02 31.90 -9.55
N HIS A 18 -34.15 32.95 -8.73
CA HIS A 18 -35.36 33.76 -8.63
C HIS A 18 -35.04 35.21 -9.00
N PRO A 19 -35.52 35.70 -10.16
CA PRO A 19 -35.06 36.98 -10.73
C PRO A 19 -35.42 38.20 -9.87
N ALA A 20 -36.47 38.12 -9.06
CA ALA A 20 -36.87 39.21 -8.16
C ALA A 20 -36.00 39.31 -6.90
N SER A 21 -35.42 38.20 -6.43
CA SER A 21 -34.56 38.18 -5.24
C SER A 21 -33.11 38.54 -5.53
N VAL A 22 -32.65 38.37 -6.76
CA VAL A 22 -31.26 38.64 -7.14
C VAL A 22 -31.14 40.07 -7.68
N PRO A 23 -30.49 41.02 -6.96
CA PRO A 23 -30.39 42.42 -7.36
C PRO A 23 -29.29 42.68 -8.40
N LEU A 24 -28.99 41.69 -9.24
CA LEU A 24 -27.97 41.78 -10.29
C LEU A 24 -28.66 41.85 -11.67
N PRO A 25 -28.17 42.69 -12.60
CA PRO A 25 -28.69 42.78 -13.97
C PRO A 25 -28.12 41.65 -14.85
N LEU A 26 -28.41 40.40 -14.47
CA LEU A 26 -27.91 39.22 -15.20
C LEU A 26 -28.62 39.05 -16.54
N ARG A 27 -27.86 38.61 -17.55
CA ARG A 27 -28.35 38.24 -18.88
C ARG A 27 -27.62 36.97 -19.32
N GLN A 28 -28.31 36.06 -19.99
CA GLN A 28 -27.72 34.81 -20.47
C GLN A 28 -28.55 34.26 -21.63
N GLY A 29 -27.88 33.60 -22.58
CA GLY A 29 -28.48 32.99 -23.76
C GLY A 29 -27.82 33.50 -25.04
N TYR A 30 -27.73 32.64 -26.05
CA TYR A 30 -27.18 33.01 -27.35
C TYR A 30 -28.18 33.83 -28.17
N GLN A 31 -27.68 34.85 -28.87
CA GLN A 31 -28.47 35.71 -29.75
C GLN A 31 -27.57 36.18 -30.90
N GLU A 32 -27.96 35.95 -32.16
CA GLU A 32 -27.13 36.32 -33.32
C GLU A 32 -27.04 37.84 -33.55
N LYS A 33 -28.14 38.55 -33.30
CA LYS A 33 -28.23 40.02 -33.39
C LYS A 33 -29.06 40.56 -32.23
N GLY A 34 -28.56 41.58 -31.55
CA GLY A 34 -29.25 42.26 -30.45
C GLY A 34 -28.70 41.93 -29.06
N VAL A 35 -29.53 42.16 -28.03
CA VAL A 35 -29.13 41.99 -26.62
C VAL A 35 -29.57 40.63 -26.11
N THR A 36 -28.69 39.96 -25.36
CA THR A 36 -28.98 38.68 -24.72
C THR A 36 -30.19 38.77 -23.77
N PRO A 37 -31.00 37.70 -23.65
CA PRO A 37 -32.19 37.68 -22.80
C PRO A 37 -31.91 38.12 -21.36
N SER A 38 -32.82 38.92 -20.79
CA SER A 38 -32.73 39.40 -19.40
C SER A 38 -32.97 38.27 -18.39
N LYS A 39 -32.76 38.52 -17.10
CA LYS A 39 -33.00 37.53 -16.04
C LYS A 39 -34.45 37.08 -15.87
N TYR A 40 -35.43 37.88 -16.29
CA TYR A 40 -36.85 37.54 -16.12
C TYR A 40 -37.27 36.49 -17.16
N ALA A 41 -37.92 35.42 -16.71
CA ALA A 41 -38.36 34.29 -17.53
C ALA A 41 -37.25 33.58 -18.33
N ASN A 42 -35.99 33.67 -17.87
CA ASN A 42 -34.84 33.04 -18.54
C ASN A 42 -34.59 31.63 -18.02
N THR A 43 -34.92 30.63 -18.84
CA THR A 43 -34.79 29.22 -18.49
C THR A 43 -33.33 28.77 -18.38
N GLU A 44 -32.39 29.39 -19.10
CA GLU A 44 -30.97 29.07 -19.00
C GLU A 44 -30.42 29.41 -17.61
N LEU A 45 -30.84 30.53 -17.03
CA LEU A 45 -30.48 30.89 -15.65
C LEU A 45 -31.14 29.98 -14.61
N MET A 46 -32.29 29.37 -14.91
CA MET A 46 -32.97 28.44 -14.00
C MET A 46 -32.33 27.04 -14.00
N LYS A 47 -31.71 26.62 -15.12
CA LYS A 47 -31.02 25.33 -15.24
C LYS A 47 -29.71 25.27 -14.44
N ILE A 48 -29.04 26.40 -14.25
CA ILE A 48 -27.74 26.45 -13.60
C ILE A 48 -27.85 26.16 -12.10
N PRO A 49 -27.08 25.20 -11.56
CA PRO A 49 -26.90 25.06 -10.11
C PRO A 49 -26.10 26.26 -9.60
N ASN A 50 -26.80 27.26 -9.08
CA ASN A 50 -26.19 28.50 -8.62
C ASN A 50 -25.56 28.35 -7.23
N PHE A 51 -24.49 29.11 -6.98
CA PHE A 51 -23.76 29.13 -5.71
C PHE A 51 -24.08 30.38 -4.88
N LEU A 52 -25.25 30.99 -5.08
CA LEU A 52 -25.62 32.25 -4.42
C LEU A 52 -25.78 32.12 -2.89
N HIS A 53 -26.02 30.92 -2.38
CA HIS A 53 -26.01 30.61 -0.94
C HIS A 53 -24.60 30.37 -0.38
N LEU A 54 -23.62 30.07 -1.24
CA LEU A 54 -22.23 29.75 -0.87
C LEU A 54 -21.28 30.91 -1.17
N THR A 55 -21.71 32.13 -0.83
CA THR A 55 -20.84 33.31 -0.97
C THR A 55 -19.76 33.33 0.13
N PRO A 56 -18.59 33.97 -0.10
CA PRO A 56 -17.52 34.00 0.88
C PRO A 56 -17.95 34.51 2.28
N PRO A 57 -18.80 35.55 2.42
CA PRO A 57 -19.32 35.96 3.72
C PRO A 57 -20.20 34.89 4.39
N ALA A 58 -21.01 34.16 3.63
CA ALA A 58 -21.82 33.04 4.15
C ALA A 58 -20.91 31.92 4.67
N ILE A 59 -19.93 31.50 3.87
CA ILE A 59 -18.99 30.42 4.22
C ILE A 59 -18.25 30.77 5.52
N ARG A 60 -17.75 32.00 5.67
CA ARG A 60 -17.06 32.41 6.91
C ARG A 60 -17.95 32.28 8.14
N ARG A 61 -19.21 32.73 8.06
CA ARG A 61 -20.17 32.59 9.18
C ARG A 61 -20.51 31.15 9.48
N HIS A 62 -20.71 30.34 8.43
CA HIS A 62 -21.00 28.91 8.58
C HIS A 62 -19.82 28.19 9.23
N CYS A 63 -18.59 28.41 8.76
CA CYS A 63 -17.39 27.84 9.34
C CYS A 63 -17.19 28.28 10.79
N GLU A 64 -17.45 29.55 11.14
CA GLU A 64 -17.36 30.04 12.52
C GLU A 64 -18.34 29.29 13.45
N ALA A 65 -19.58 29.10 13.00
CA ALA A 65 -20.58 28.35 13.75
C ALA A 65 -20.25 26.85 13.84
N LEU A 66 -19.53 26.31 12.86
CA LEU A 66 -19.13 24.90 12.82
C LEU A 66 -17.88 24.59 13.65
N LYS A 67 -17.03 25.59 13.95
CA LYS A 67 -15.78 25.40 14.72
C LYS A 67 -16.01 24.70 16.06
N GLN A 68 -17.13 24.95 16.73
CA GLN A 68 -17.47 24.31 18.01
C GLN A 68 -17.62 22.78 17.92
N PHE A 69 -17.87 22.23 16.73
CA PHE A 69 -17.98 20.79 16.51
C PHE A 69 -16.66 20.15 16.07
N CYS A 70 -15.64 20.95 15.76
CA CYS A 70 -14.32 20.47 15.36
C CYS A 70 -13.44 20.24 16.59
N THR A 71 -12.54 19.26 16.48
CA THR A 71 -11.50 18.99 17.47
C THR A 71 -10.13 19.31 16.88
N GLU A 72 -9.20 19.78 17.71
CA GLU A 72 -7.83 20.01 17.28
C GLU A 72 -7.13 18.69 16.89
N TRP A 73 -6.26 18.76 15.89
CA TRP A 73 -5.44 17.62 15.49
C TRP A 73 -4.35 17.35 16.54
N PRO A 74 -4.09 16.09 16.93
CA PRO A 74 -3.10 15.75 17.95
C PRO A 74 -1.67 16.23 17.61
N ILE A 75 -1.05 16.91 18.57
CA ILE A 75 0.33 17.40 18.49
C ILE A 75 1.29 16.21 18.45
N GLY A 76 2.25 16.24 17.53
CA GLY A 76 3.23 15.15 17.35
C GLY A 76 2.91 14.16 16.23
N LEU A 77 1.70 14.22 15.64
CA LEU A 77 1.32 13.45 14.44
C LEU A 77 1.34 14.34 13.17
N GLU A 78 2.35 15.20 13.06
CA GLU A 78 2.48 16.14 11.95
C GLU A 78 3.04 15.50 10.68
N THR A 79 3.84 14.44 10.82
CA THR A 79 4.48 13.75 9.71
C THR A 79 3.94 12.33 9.57
N GLU A 80 3.86 11.85 8.33
CA GLU A 80 3.35 10.53 8.00
C GLU A 80 4.16 9.41 8.68
N GLU A 81 5.49 9.59 8.80
CA GLU A 81 6.38 8.65 9.50
C GLU A 81 6.01 8.48 10.98
N LYS A 82 5.68 9.57 11.67
CA LYS A 82 5.25 9.52 13.08
C LYS A 82 3.89 8.85 13.20
N CYS A 83 2.97 9.12 12.27
CA CYS A 83 1.69 8.43 12.18
C CYS A 83 1.88 6.91 12.02
N MET A 84 2.72 6.48 11.07
CA MET A 84 2.98 5.06 10.84
C MET A 84 3.66 4.37 12.04
N LYS A 85 4.53 5.08 12.76
CA LYS A 85 5.20 4.54 13.95
C LYS A 85 4.23 4.27 15.10
N HIS A 86 3.28 5.18 15.35
CA HIS A 86 2.31 5.06 16.44
C HIS A 86 1.07 4.27 16.04
N PHE A 87 0.66 4.37 14.78
CA PHE A 87 -0.54 3.77 14.20
C PHE A 87 -0.19 3.02 12.91
N PRO A 88 0.39 1.82 13.00
CA PRO A 88 0.86 1.06 11.83
C PRO A 88 -0.27 0.44 10.99
N VAL A 89 -1.50 0.42 11.51
CA VAL A 89 -2.67 -0.16 10.85
C VAL A 89 -3.51 0.93 10.20
N GLU A 90 -3.67 0.85 8.89
CA GLU A 90 -4.54 1.71 8.09
C GLU A 90 -5.81 0.94 7.71
N ILE A 91 -6.99 1.54 7.94
CA ILE A 91 -8.28 0.98 7.52
C ILE A 91 -8.87 1.90 6.45
N ILE A 92 -9.05 1.36 5.25
CA ILE A 92 -9.60 2.07 4.10
C ILE A 92 -11.06 1.66 3.92
N THR A 93 -11.95 2.65 3.92
CA THR A 93 -13.38 2.48 3.65
C THR A 93 -13.86 3.58 2.71
N SER A 94 -14.80 3.25 1.83
CA SER A 94 -15.35 4.20 0.86
C SER A 94 -16.83 4.44 1.13
N ASP A 95 -17.27 5.70 1.00
CA ASP A 95 -18.66 6.11 1.08
C ASP A 95 -19.07 6.85 -0.20
N TYR A 96 -20.26 6.54 -0.71
CA TYR A 96 -20.74 7.00 -2.01
C TYR A 96 -22.01 7.83 -1.84
N CYS A 97 -22.04 9.02 -2.45
CA CYS A 97 -23.17 9.94 -2.41
C CYS A 97 -23.70 10.19 -3.82
N TYR A 98 -24.92 9.72 -4.09
CA TYR A 98 -25.62 9.93 -5.36
C TYR A 98 -26.93 10.69 -5.14
N SER A 99 -27.44 11.34 -6.20
CA SER A 99 -28.77 11.97 -6.21
C SER A 99 -29.92 10.96 -6.38
N SER A 100 -29.72 9.70 -6.00
CA SER A 100 -30.70 8.61 -6.11
C SER A 100 -31.64 8.62 -4.89
N PRO A 101 -32.90 8.16 -5.02
CA PRO A 101 -33.77 7.96 -3.86
C PRO A 101 -33.25 6.90 -2.89
N THR A 102 -32.33 6.03 -3.34
CA THR A 102 -31.74 4.97 -2.52
C THR A 102 -30.36 5.40 -2.02
N ILE A 103 -30.17 5.36 -0.70
CA ILE A 103 -28.88 5.64 -0.03
C ILE A 103 -27.92 4.44 0.01
N ARG A 104 -28.34 3.27 -0.49
CA ARG A 104 -27.59 2.02 -0.38
C ARG A 104 -26.66 1.86 -1.58
N ASP A 105 -25.37 1.70 -1.32
CA ASP A 105 -24.37 1.28 -2.31
C ASP A 105 -23.70 -0.03 -1.82
N PRO A 106 -23.72 -1.12 -2.61
CA PRO A 106 -23.07 -2.36 -2.25
C PRO A 106 -21.55 -2.25 -2.09
N LEU A 107 -20.88 -1.30 -2.74
CA LEU A 107 -19.43 -1.08 -2.66
C LEU A 107 -19.00 -0.48 -1.31
N ALA A 108 -19.90 0.23 -0.63
CA ALA A 108 -19.61 0.83 0.68
C ALA A 108 -19.34 -0.21 1.79
N ARG A 109 -19.64 -1.50 1.55
CA ARG A 109 -19.36 -2.58 2.52
C ARG A 109 -17.90 -3.02 2.52
N ILE A 110 -17.15 -2.74 1.46
CA ILE A 110 -15.79 -3.23 1.25
C ILE A 110 -14.86 -2.53 2.25
N VAL A 111 -14.06 -3.31 2.97
CA VAL A 111 -13.06 -2.81 3.91
C VAL A 111 -11.70 -3.38 3.53
N SER A 112 -10.69 -2.51 3.50
CA SER A 112 -9.30 -2.92 3.28
C SER A 112 -8.45 -2.53 4.48
N LEU A 113 -7.68 -3.47 5.02
CA LEU A 113 -6.66 -3.22 6.03
C LEU A 113 -5.29 -3.25 5.38
N ARG A 114 -4.47 -2.26 5.70
CA ARG A 114 -3.08 -2.16 5.28
C ARG A 114 -2.17 -2.07 6.50
N ILE A 115 -1.08 -2.83 6.47
CA ILE A 115 -0.08 -2.84 7.53
C ILE A 115 1.31 -3.13 6.94
N ARG A 116 2.35 -2.49 7.48
CA ARG A 116 3.75 -2.82 7.13
C ARG A 116 4.19 -4.09 7.81
N MET A 117 4.89 -4.98 7.10
CA MET A 117 5.39 -6.21 7.72
C MET A 117 6.42 -5.90 8.81
N SER A 118 7.27 -4.91 8.58
CA SER A 118 8.26 -4.39 9.56
C SER A 118 7.66 -3.89 10.88
N SER A 119 6.36 -3.55 10.92
CA SER A 119 5.69 -3.14 12.15
C SER A 119 5.22 -4.30 13.02
N LEU A 120 5.19 -5.52 12.47
CA LEU A 120 4.85 -6.73 13.18
C LEU A 120 6.11 -7.32 13.84
N HIS A 121 5.98 -7.75 15.08
CA HIS A 121 7.06 -8.44 15.78
C HIS A 121 7.05 -9.90 15.33
N LEU A 122 7.83 -10.24 14.31
CA LEU A 122 7.92 -11.58 13.73
C LEU A 122 9.37 -12.06 13.76
N ASP A 123 9.59 -13.33 14.05
CA ASP A 123 10.88 -14.00 13.84
C ASP A 123 11.04 -14.43 12.38
N THR A 124 12.20 -15.00 12.03
CA THR A 124 12.48 -15.43 10.65
C THR A 124 11.53 -16.52 10.18
N HIS A 125 11.17 -17.45 11.07
CA HIS A 125 10.21 -18.53 10.81
C HIS A 125 8.79 -17.99 10.57
N ALA A 126 8.24 -17.20 11.49
CA ALA A 126 6.91 -16.64 11.36
C ALA A 126 6.82 -15.68 10.19
N LYS A 127 7.89 -14.94 9.87
CA LYS A 127 7.94 -14.08 8.67
C LYS A 127 7.78 -14.91 7.39
N ASP A 128 8.57 -15.97 7.22
CA ASP A 128 8.53 -16.90 6.08
C ASP A 128 7.16 -17.60 5.98
N LYS A 129 6.65 -18.12 7.10
CA LYS A 129 5.32 -18.75 7.15
C LYS A 129 4.19 -17.76 6.83
N LEU A 130 4.28 -16.53 7.33
CA LEU A 130 3.29 -15.47 7.08
C LEU A 130 3.21 -15.09 5.60
N LEU A 131 4.37 -14.97 4.92
CA LEU A 131 4.41 -14.66 3.49
C LEU A 131 3.72 -15.75 2.66
N ARG A 132 3.96 -17.02 2.98
CA ARG A 132 3.27 -18.16 2.32
C ARG A 132 1.75 -18.14 2.55
N LEU A 133 1.30 -17.83 3.77
CA LEU A 133 -0.13 -17.76 4.09
C LEU A 133 -0.83 -16.58 3.39
N LEU A 134 -0.14 -15.45 3.23
CA LEU A 134 -0.70 -14.25 2.60
C LEU A 134 -0.73 -14.35 1.08
N GLY A 135 0.24 -15.05 0.47
CA GLY A 135 0.38 -15.17 -0.97
C GLY A 135 0.35 -13.81 -1.66
N ASN A 136 -0.64 -13.61 -2.55
CA ASN A 136 -0.78 -12.40 -3.37
C ASN A 136 -1.18 -11.14 -2.59
N LYS A 137 -1.36 -11.21 -1.26
CA LYS A 137 -1.77 -10.08 -0.42
C LYS A 137 -0.60 -9.24 0.09
N TYR A 138 0.63 -9.71 -0.08
CA TYR A 138 1.84 -9.00 0.28
C TYR A 138 2.50 -8.40 -0.98
N ASN A 139 2.95 -7.14 -0.87
CA ASN A 139 3.72 -6.49 -1.92
C ASN A 139 5.18 -6.31 -1.46
N PRO A 140 6.17 -6.98 -2.10
CA PRO A 140 7.58 -6.92 -1.70
C PRO A 140 8.21 -5.53 -1.90
N ASP A 141 7.74 -4.74 -2.87
CA ASP A 141 8.32 -3.43 -3.18
C ASP A 141 8.02 -2.38 -2.10
N THR A 142 6.85 -2.50 -1.46
CA THR A 142 6.36 -1.51 -0.48
C THR A 142 6.35 -2.00 0.96
N ASP A 143 6.67 -3.28 1.19
CA ASP A 143 6.57 -3.97 2.49
C ASP A 143 5.15 -3.93 3.08
N MET A 144 4.12 -3.86 2.23
CA MET A 144 2.73 -3.68 2.65
C MET A 144 1.90 -4.96 2.49
N ILE A 145 1.26 -5.39 3.57
CA ILE A 145 0.23 -6.43 3.57
C ILE A 145 -1.12 -5.74 3.39
N THR A 146 -1.90 -6.20 2.39
CA THR A 146 -3.25 -5.67 2.11
C THR A 146 -4.29 -6.78 2.20
N ILE A 147 -5.16 -6.70 3.22
CA ILE A 147 -6.26 -7.65 3.42
C ILE A 147 -7.57 -6.94 3.10
N THR A 148 -8.22 -7.36 2.03
CA THR A 148 -9.54 -6.87 1.60
C THR A 148 -10.64 -7.87 1.97
N ALA A 149 -11.77 -7.37 2.47
CA ALA A 149 -12.97 -8.17 2.70
C ALA A 149 -14.24 -7.49 2.20
N ASP A 150 -15.06 -8.27 1.52
CA ASP A 150 -16.33 -7.87 0.89
C ASP A 150 -17.46 -8.88 1.12
N ARG A 151 -17.21 -9.91 1.95
CA ARG A 151 -18.09 -11.07 2.16
C ARG A 151 -19.36 -10.73 2.94
N CYS A 152 -19.24 -9.91 3.98
CA CYS A 152 -20.35 -9.60 4.86
C CYS A 152 -21.19 -8.43 4.32
N PRO A 153 -22.52 -8.38 4.59
CA PRO A 153 -23.38 -7.30 4.14
C PRO A 153 -23.03 -5.93 4.74
N THR A 154 -22.55 -5.89 5.98
CA THR A 154 -22.27 -4.63 6.68
C THR A 154 -20.78 -4.32 6.76
N LYS A 155 -20.43 -3.03 6.64
CA LYS A 155 -19.06 -2.52 6.81
C LYS A 155 -18.45 -2.92 8.17
N LYS A 156 -19.27 -2.88 9.24
CA LYS A 156 -18.85 -3.28 10.59
C LYS A 156 -18.37 -4.75 10.64
N GLN A 157 -19.14 -5.66 10.06
CA GLN A 157 -18.77 -7.09 10.01
C GLN A 157 -17.50 -7.32 9.19
N ASN A 158 -17.36 -6.66 8.03
CA ASN A 158 -16.13 -6.79 7.24
C ASN A 158 -14.92 -6.23 8.00
N LEU A 159 -15.07 -5.14 8.75
CA LEU A 159 -14.00 -4.59 9.58
C LEU A 159 -13.59 -5.56 10.71
N GLU A 160 -14.56 -6.16 11.40
CA GLU A 160 -14.28 -7.20 12.42
C GLU A 160 -13.63 -8.43 11.80
N TYR A 161 -14.08 -8.84 10.62
CA TYR A 161 -13.54 -9.98 9.90
C TYR A 161 -12.10 -9.76 9.44
N VAL A 162 -11.77 -8.58 8.92
CA VAL A 162 -10.40 -8.26 8.49
C VAL A 162 -9.44 -8.22 9.70
N ARG A 163 -9.90 -7.69 10.85
CA ARG A 163 -9.14 -7.76 12.11
C ARG A 163 -8.91 -9.20 12.54
N TYR A 164 -9.95 -10.02 12.50
CA TYR A 164 -9.85 -11.45 12.80
C TYR A 164 -8.84 -12.15 11.88
N LEU A 165 -8.89 -11.90 10.57
CA LEU A 165 -7.95 -12.49 9.62
C LEU A 165 -6.51 -12.11 9.94
N LEU A 166 -6.22 -10.84 10.22
CA LEU A 166 -4.89 -10.42 10.61
C LEU A 166 -4.42 -11.15 11.87
N THR A 167 -5.26 -11.21 12.90
CA THR A 167 -4.95 -11.89 14.16
C THR A 167 -4.72 -13.39 13.96
N ALA A 168 -5.59 -14.05 13.20
CA ALA A 168 -5.50 -15.48 12.94
C ALA A 168 -4.22 -15.84 12.20
N VAL A 169 -3.91 -15.12 11.12
CA VAL A 169 -2.70 -15.37 10.32
C VAL A 169 -1.44 -15.06 11.14
N TYR A 170 -1.45 -14.01 11.96
CA TYR A 170 -0.34 -13.72 12.87
C TYR A 170 -0.09 -14.86 13.86
N HIS A 171 -1.12 -15.34 14.56
CA HIS A 171 -0.93 -16.44 15.53
C HIS A 171 -0.56 -17.76 14.86
N GLU A 172 -1.14 -18.09 13.71
CA GLU A 172 -0.79 -19.29 12.96
C GLU A 172 0.63 -19.24 12.38
N SER A 173 1.17 -18.05 12.10
CA SER A 173 2.57 -17.92 11.68
C SER A 173 3.57 -18.28 12.79
N TRP A 174 3.22 -18.09 14.07
CA TRP A 174 4.08 -18.44 15.20
C TRP A 174 4.04 -19.93 15.57
N ARG A 175 3.00 -20.64 15.15
CA ARG A 175 2.87 -22.06 15.45
C ARG A 175 3.77 -22.86 14.50
N ILE A 176 4.47 -23.85 15.03
CA ILE A 176 5.26 -24.80 14.23
C ILE A 176 4.51 -26.12 14.22
N GLU A 177 4.12 -26.57 13.04
CA GLU A 177 3.44 -27.84 12.84
C GLU A 177 4.43 -28.92 12.36
N SER A 178 4.11 -30.20 12.59
CA SER A 178 5.05 -31.32 12.32
C SER A 178 5.47 -31.43 10.85
N TRP A 179 4.58 -31.08 9.93
CA TRP A 179 4.82 -31.13 8.48
C TRP A 179 5.77 -30.03 8.00
N GLU A 180 6.04 -29.00 8.80
CA GLU A 180 7.00 -27.95 8.41
C GLU A 180 8.44 -28.48 8.37
N ALA A 181 8.72 -29.60 9.06
CA ALA A 181 10.00 -30.29 8.97
C ALA A 181 10.19 -31.02 7.62
N GLU A 182 9.11 -31.23 6.85
CA GLU A 182 9.16 -31.89 5.54
C GLU A 182 9.44 -30.91 4.39
N LYS A 183 9.77 -29.65 4.71
CA LYS A 183 10.06 -28.59 3.73
C LYS A 183 11.22 -28.99 2.82
N SER A 184 10.98 -28.98 1.51
CA SER A 184 11.98 -29.31 0.51
C SER A 184 12.83 -28.10 0.11
N GLU A 185 13.99 -28.33 -0.53
CA GLU A 185 14.85 -27.25 -1.06
C GLU A 185 14.09 -26.35 -2.05
N ALA A 186 13.13 -26.91 -2.81
CA ALA A 186 12.34 -26.16 -3.77
C ALA A 186 11.36 -25.16 -3.11
N ASP A 187 11.03 -25.37 -1.82
CA ASP A 187 10.12 -24.52 -1.06
C ASP A 187 10.85 -23.39 -0.32
N MET A 188 12.19 -23.37 -0.36
CA MET A 188 13.01 -22.34 0.27
C MET A 188 12.98 -21.05 -0.56
N GLU A 189 12.69 -19.92 0.10
CA GLU A 189 12.63 -18.60 -0.54
C GLU A 189 14.03 -18.04 -0.87
N TYR A 190 15.02 -18.49 -0.12
CA TYR A 190 16.42 -18.17 -0.34
C TYR A 190 17.22 -19.46 -0.48
N TYR A 191 18.25 -19.39 -1.30
CA TYR A 191 19.24 -20.43 -1.44
C TYR A 191 20.14 -20.47 -0.21
N ASP A 192 19.97 -21.53 0.56
CA ASP A 192 20.89 -21.90 1.63
C ASP A 192 21.99 -22.83 1.09
N TRP A 193 23.22 -22.32 1.06
CA TRP A 193 24.36 -23.07 0.55
C TRP A 193 24.73 -24.26 1.44
N ASP A 194 24.50 -24.18 2.76
CA ASP A 194 24.95 -25.21 3.70
C ASP A 194 24.20 -26.53 3.52
N THR A 195 22.94 -26.44 3.07
CA THR A 195 22.04 -27.57 2.80
C THR A 195 22.08 -28.00 1.33
N SER A 196 22.75 -27.22 0.47
CA SER A 196 22.73 -27.39 -0.98
C SER A 196 23.64 -28.49 -1.52
N PRO A 197 23.37 -29.00 -2.74
CA PRO A 197 24.29 -29.88 -3.45
C PRO A 197 25.62 -29.22 -3.83
N SER A 198 25.71 -27.89 -3.88
CA SER A 198 26.97 -27.18 -4.19
C SER A 198 28.05 -27.50 -3.15
N ARG A 199 27.69 -27.52 -1.86
CA ARG A 199 28.58 -27.93 -0.78
C ARG A 199 29.07 -29.37 -0.96
N THR A 200 28.15 -30.29 -1.24
CA THR A 200 28.46 -31.72 -1.46
C THR A 200 29.44 -31.90 -2.62
N HIS A 201 29.22 -31.20 -3.74
CA HIS A 201 30.12 -31.25 -4.90
C HIS A 201 31.50 -30.67 -4.57
N LEU A 202 31.57 -29.56 -3.84
CA LEU A 202 32.83 -28.92 -3.47
C LEU A 202 33.70 -29.82 -2.58
N VAL A 203 33.09 -30.46 -1.57
CA VAL A 203 33.82 -31.42 -0.72
C VAL A 203 34.28 -32.65 -1.52
N THR A 204 33.41 -33.16 -2.41
CA THR A 204 33.73 -34.31 -3.26
C THR A 204 34.90 -34.01 -4.20
N LEU A 205 34.93 -32.81 -4.80
CA LEU A 205 36.02 -32.35 -5.66
C LEU A 205 37.36 -32.27 -4.91
N TYR A 206 37.36 -31.79 -3.66
CA TYR A 206 38.59 -31.61 -2.89
C TYR A 206 39.16 -32.93 -2.35
N LYS A 207 38.29 -33.88 -1.97
CA LYS A 207 38.70 -35.19 -1.43
C LYS A 207 38.92 -36.27 -2.51
N TRP A 208 38.62 -35.95 -3.77
CA TRP A 208 38.87 -36.86 -4.90
C TRP A 208 40.34 -37.32 -4.96
N PRO A 209 40.63 -38.63 -5.15
CA PRO A 209 39.74 -39.72 -5.57
C PRO A 209 39.09 -40.54 -4.44
N GLU A 210 39.29 -40.18 -3.18
CA GLU A 210 38.70 -40.91 -2.04
C GLU A 210 37.30 -40.38 -1.70
N PRO A 211 36.32 -41.26 -1.40
CA PRO A 211 34.99 -40.81 -1.01
C PRO A 211 35.06 -40.09 0.35
N PRO A 212 34.46 -38.90 0.47
CA PRO A 212 34.51 -38.12 1.70
C PRO A 212 33.74 -38.81 2.85
N THR A 213 34.39 -38.95 4.01
CA THR A 213 33.75 -39.51 5.22
C THR A 213 32.95 -38.47 6.00
N ASP A 214 33.31 -37.19 5.86
CA ASP A 214 32.63 -36.02 6.45
C ASP A 214 32.58 -34.85 5.45
N TYR A 215 31.51 -34.06 5.52
CA TYR A 215 31.21 -32.93 4.63
C TYR A 215 31.61 -31.56 5.21
N ASP A 216 32.67 -31.54 6.02
CA ASP A 216 33.19 -30.30 6.61
C ASP A 216 34.04 -29.52 5.61
N TYR A 217 33.70 -28.23 5.45
CA TYR A 217 34.32 -27.32 4.48
C TYR A 217 35.41 -26.43 5.09
N GLU A 218 35.60 -26.45 6.41
CA GLU A 218 36.59 -25.60 7.10
C GLU A 218 38.04 -25.91 6.71
N THR A 219 38.29 -27.11 6.20
CA THR A 219 39.62 -27.55 5.74
C THR A 219 39.98 -27.03 4.34
N ILE A 220 39.02 -26.42 3.63
CA ILE A 220 39.18 -26.01 2.23
C ILE A 220 39.50 -24.50 2.16
N PRO A 221 40.66 -24.11 1.61
CA PRO A 221 41.00 -22.71 1.40
C PRO A 221 39.98 -22.01 0.49
N HIS A 222 39.59 -20.76 0.82
CA HIS A 222 38.65 -19.93 0.06
C HIS A 222 37.21 -20.47 -0.09
N ALA A 223 36.81 -21.50 0.66
CA ALA A 223 35.44 -22.03 0.61
C ALA A 223 34.37 -21.01 1.06
N THR A 224 34.71 -20.12 1.98
CA THR A 224 33.81 -19.05 2.45
C THR A 224 33.54 -18.00 1.38
N GLU A 225 34.56 -17.62 0.60
CA GLU A 225 34.41 -16.71 -0.54
C GLU A 225 33.49 -17.31 -1.61
N TYR A 226 33.66 -18.62 -1.87
CA TYR A 226 32.81 -19.36 -2.79
C TYR A 226 31.35 -19.43 -2.31
N LYS A 227 31.13 -19.78 -1.04
CA LYS A 227 29.79 -19.79 -0.41
C LYS A 227 29.08 -18.45 -0.61
N ILE A 228 29.75 -17.35 -0.25
CA ILE A 228 29.17 -16.00 -0.39
C ILE A 228 28.86 -15.70 -1.86
N ALA A 229 29.78 -16.01 -2.78
CA ALA A 229 29.58 -15.74 -4.20
C ALA A 229 28.41 -16.54 -4.81
N VAL A 230 28.24 -17.81 -4.43
CA VAL A 230 27.12 -18.64 -4.87
C VAL A 230 25.80 -18.15 -4.29
N SER A 231 25.75 -17.89 -2.98
CA SER A 231 24.55 -17.37 -2.33
C SER A 231 24.13 -16.03 -2.91
N ASP A 232 25.08 -15.11 -3.16
CA ASP A 232 24.78 -13.82 -3.78
C ASP A 232 24.25 -13.97 -5.21
N LEU A 233 24.85 -14.87 -6.00
CA LEU A 233 24.44 -15.12 -7.39
C LEU A 233 23.01 -15.67 -7.48
N ILE A 234 22.64 -16.60 -6.60
CA ILE A 234 21.32 -17.25 -6.65
C ILE A 234 20.24 -16.38 -5.99
N ASN A 235 20.55 -15.69 -4.88
CA ASN A 235 19.55 -14.91 -4.13
C ASN A 235 19.29 -13.53 -4.73
N ASN A 236 20.33 -12.82 -5.18
CA ASN A 236 20.19 -11.45 -5.70
C ASN A 236 20.04 -11.40 -7.21
N GLY A 237 20.23 -12.54 -7.89
CA GLY A 237 20.11 -12.67 -9.34
C GLY A 237 21.45 -12.63 -10.10
N GLU A 238 21.36 -12.94 -11.39
CA GLU A 238 22.50 -13.03 -12.29
C GLU A 238 22.82 -11.67 -12.93
N ASP A 239 23.83 -11.00 -12.37
CA ASP A 239 24.44 -9.79 -12.90
C ASP A 239 25.88 -10.06 -13.36
N GLN A 240 26.40 -9.23 -14.27
CA GLN A 240 27.80 -9.34 -14.69
C GLN A 240 28.78 -9.28 -13.51
N TYR A 241 28.44 -8.52 -12.47
CA TYR A 241 29.21 -8.43 -11.24
C TYR A 241 29.15 -9.73 -10.41
N SER A 242 27.96 -10.29 -10.19
CA SER A 242 27.82 -11.54 -9.40
C SER A 242 28.46 -12.73 -10.11
N VAL A 243 28.37 -12.80 -11.45
CA VAL A 243 29.06 -13.81 -12.26
C VAL A 243 30.59 -13.66 -12.21
N ASN A 244 31.11 -12.43 -12.27
CA ASN A 244 32.55 -12.20 -12.16
C ASN A 244 33.08 -12.55 -10.76
N LYS A 245 32.33 -12.20 -9.69
CA LYS A 245 32.66 -12.57 -8.31
C LYS A 245 32.70 -14.09 -8.12
N TYR A 246 31.72 -14.80 -8.67
CA TYR A 246 31.70 -16.27 -8.69
C TYR A 246 32.91 -16.84 -9.45
N LYS A 247 33.23 -16.30 -10.62
CA LYS A 247 34.39 -16.71 -11.42
C LYS A 247 35.71 -16.55 -10.66
N GLU A 248 35.90 -15.43 -9.97
CA GLU A 248 37.11 -15.18 -9.17
C GLU A 248 37.19 -16.15 -7.98
N ALA A 249 36.09 -16.36 -7.27
CA ALA A 249 36.02 -17.31 -6.16
C ALA A 249 36.37 -18.75 -6.61
N VAL A 250 35.86 -19.20 -7.76
CA VAL A 250 36.18 -20.53 -8.31
C VAL A 250 37.64 -20.63 -8.76
N LYS A 251 38.22 -19.58 -9.35
CA LYS A 251 39.64 -19.55 -9.73
C LYS A 251 40.55 -19.70 -8.52
N ASN A 252 40.24 -18.99 -7.44
CA ASN A 252 40.98 -19.08 -6.18
C ASN A 252 40.83 -20.49 -5.58
N LEU A 253 39.61 -21.04 -5.59
CA LEU A 253 39.31 -22.37 -5.05
C LEU A 253 40.06 -23.49 -5.79
N LEU A 254 40.14 -23.43 -7.12
CA LEU A 254 40.79 -24.44 -7.96
C LEU A 254 42.29 -24.16 -8.22
N ASN A 255 42.87 -23.13 -7.58
CA ASN A 255 44.25 -22.68 -7.80
C ASN A 255 44.60 -22.42 -9.28
N LEU A 256 43.63 -21.99 -10.08
CA LEU A 256 43.82 -21.71 -11.51
C LEU A 256 44.48 -20.34 -11.67
N LYS A 257 45.81 -20.30 -11.64
CA LYS A 257 46.57 -19.11 -12.05
C LYS A 257 46.38 -18.88 -13.56
N CYS A 258 45.73 -17.79 -13.94
CA CYS A 258 45.86 -17.28 -15.29
C CYS A 258 47.28 -16.73 -15.45
N ASP A 259 48.17 -17.51 -16.07
CA ASP A 259 49.28 -16.92 -16.82
C ASP A 259 48.66 -16.11 -17.96
N ASN A 260 48.42 -14.82 -17.73
CA ASN A 260 48.20 -13.87 -18.81
C ASN A 260 49.51 -13.77 -19.61
N LYS A 261 49.74 -14.73 -20.51
CA LYS A 261 50.58 -14.50 -21.69
C LYS A 261 49.75 -13.67 -22.65
N GLY A 262 50.31 -12.51 -23.01
CA GLY A 262 49.65 -11.39 -23.67
C GLY A 262 49.16 -11.65 -25.08
#